data_AF-A0A9E2TYZ7-F1
#
_entry.id   AF-A0A9E2TYZ7-F1
#
_cell.length_a   1.000
_cell.length_b   1.000
_cell.length_c   1.000
_cell.angle_alpha   90.00
_cell.angle_beta   90.00
_cell.angle_gamma   90.00
#
_symmetry.space_group_name_H-M   'P 1'
#
loop_
_entity.id
_entity.type
_entity.pdbx_description
1 polymer ?
#
loop_
_entity_poly.entity_id
_entity_poly.type
_entity_poly.pdbx_seq_one_letter_code
_entity_poly.pdbx_strand_id
1 'polypeptide(L)'
;MATAPNATPLTALPQVEDIPKARDGLDAERVREAFEAFRRHVAQLQAQLRVLQAAGSKKSSDAEAGGHAIRMDALHLVRAAAEFADTIERDAQTASAAQLSRTEQEITRRQRDIRAQEAEIDRVRQDAERQRAETLSTARKEAKDLLSKAQADATREVQEAEARGAKLLEQSRHQATELTNSARAEVEQQLEWARTQAQAVMARAQDGAEQLLKAAGLGQEALAQAVAAIVRSADDAKEQEAPPAASMAAPEDDHEPGDEAESEPESSEPSESQP
;
A
#
# COMPACT_ATOMS: atom_id res chain seq x y z
N MET A 1 -114.72 21.60 -12.19
CA MET A 1 -113.43 22.27 -12.45
C MET A 1 -112.33 21.24 -12.22
N ALA A 2 -111.74 20.70 -13.29
CA ALA A 2 -110.69 19.70 -13.21
C ALA A 2 -109.33 20.41 -13.20
N THR A 3 -108.54 20.18 -12.16
CA THR A 3 -107.21 20.73 -11.97
C THR A 3 -106.25 20.10 -12.98
N ALA A 4 -105.60 20.91 -13.81
CA ALA A 4 -104.55 20.44 -14.74
C ALA A 4 -103.34 19.89 -13.96
N PRO A 5 -102.68 18.82 -14.42
CA PRO A 5 -101.44 18.37 -13.82
C PRO A 5 -100.34 19.40 -14.08
N ASN A 6 -99.89 20.09 -13.03
CA ASN A 6 -98.70 20.94 -13.07
C ASN A 6 -97.48 20.07 -13.36
N ALA A 7 -96.98 20.09 -14.61
CA ALA A 7 -95.66 19.60 -14.93
C ALA A 7 -94.64 20.53 -14.25
N THR A 8 -93.96 20.04 -13.22
CA THR A 8 -92.87 20.78 -12.57
C THR A 8 -91.76 20.98 -13.62
N PRO A 9 -91.34 22.22 -13.92
CA PRO A 9 -90.31 22.44 -14.93
C PRO A 9 -89.00 21.77 -14.47
N LEU A 10 -88.38 21.01 -15.36
CA LEU A 10 -87.08 20.39 -15.11
C LEU A 10 -86.05 21.47 -14.75
N THR A 11 -85.22 21.23 -13.73
CA THR A 11 -84.14 22.16 -13.37
C THR A 11 -83.15 22.28 -14.53
N ALA A 12 -82.72 23.50 -14.87
CA ALA A 12 -81.78 23.74 -15.96
C ALA A 12 -80.49 22.90 -15.79
N LEU A 13 -80.02 22.31 -16.89
CA LEU A 13 -78.78 21.55 -16.92
C LEU A 13 -77.60 22.54 -16.72
N PRO A 14 -76.68 22.26 -15.78
CA PRO A 14 -75.48 23.07 -15.63
C PRO A 14 -74.62 22.95 -16.89
N GLN A 15 -74.12 24.08 -17.40
CA GLN A 15 -73.25 24.11 -18.57
C GLN A 15 -71.78 24.03 -18.13
N VAL A 16 -70.92 23.48 -18.99
CA VAL A 16 -69.50 23.26 -18.69
C VAL A 16 -68.75 24.59 -18.61
N GLU A 17 -69.24 25.58 -19.34
CA GLU A 17 -68.76 26.96 -19.39
C GLU A 17 -68.96 27.72 -18.07
N ASP A 18 -69.89 27.27 -17.22
CA ASP A 18 -70.19 27.89 -15.93
C ASP A 18 -69.21 27.46 -14.81
N ILE A 19 -68.32 26.50 -15.09
CA ILE A 19 -67.36 25.97 -14.11
C ILE A 19 -66.03 26.75 -14.21
N PRO A 20 -65.58 27.43 -13.14
CA PRO A 20 -64.35 28.21 -13.17
C PRO A 20 -63.10 27.32 -13.29
N LYS A 21 -62.08 27.83 -14.00
CA LYS A 21 -60.77 27.18 -14.13
C LYS A 21 -59.86 27.53 -12.95
N ALA A 22 -59.24 26.51 -12.36
CA ALA A 22 -58.17 26.56 -11.39
C ALA A 22 -56.79 26.35 -12.04
N ARG A 23 -55.72 26.40 -11.24
CA ARG A 23 -54.31 26.35 -11.70
C ARG A 23 -53.95 25.06 -12.46
N ASP A 24 -54.63 23.95 -12.15
CA ASP A 24 -54.37 22.62 -12.70
C ASP A 24 -55.60 22.01 -13.41
N GLY A 25 -56.61 22.80 -13.82
CA GLY A 25 -57.81 22.30 -14.51
C GLY A 25 -59.11 22.98 -14.05
N LEU A 26 -60.26 22.31 -14.20
CA LEU A 26 -61.54 22.79 -13.64
C LEU A 26 -61.56 22.68 -12.11
N ASP A 27 -62.22 23.62 -11.43
CA ASP A 27 -62.35 23.60 -9.96
C ASP A 27 -63.10 22.34 -9.48
N ALA A 28 -62.41 21.49 -8.71
CA ALA A 28 -62.91 20.20 -8.24
C ALA A 28 -64.21 20.30 -7.42
N GLU A 29 -64.38 21.35 -6.63
CA GLU A 29 -65.60 21.54 -5.83
C GLU A 29 -66.79 21.95 -6.73
N ARG A 30 -66.54 22.81 -7.72
CA ARG A 30 -67.58 23.24 -8.68
C ARG A 30 -67.98 22.14 -9.64
N VAL A 31 -67.03 21.31 -10.07
CA VAL A 31 -67.31 20.10 -10.82
C VAL A 31 -68.21 19.17 -9.99
N ARG A 32 -67.90 18.96 -8.71
CA ARG A 32 -68.72 18.11 -7.82
C ARG A 32 -70.16 18.63 -7.69
N GLU A 33 -70.33 19.94 -7.53
CA GLU A 33 -71.66 20.60 -7.48
C GLU A 33 -72.44 20.41 -8.80
N ALA A 34 -71.79 20.58 -9.95
CA ALA A 34 -72.40 20.39 -11.27
C ALA A 34 -72.85 18.94 -11.49
N PHE A 35 -72.03 17.96 -11.11
CA PHE A 35 -72.39 16.54 -11.16
C PHE A 35 -73.56 16.19 -10.22
N GLU A 36 -73.66 16.84 -9.06
CA GLU A 36 -74.78 16.63 -8.15
C GLU A 36 -76.08 17.22 -8.72
N ALA A 37 -76.03 18.41 -9.31
CA ALA A 37 -77.16 19.01 -10.03
C ALA A 37 -77.62 18.14 -11.21
N PHE A 38 -76.68 17.61 -12.00
CA PHE A 38 -76.95 16.66 -13.07
C PHE A 38 -77.64 15.38 -12.56
N ARG A 39 -77.13 14.78 -11.46
CA ARG A 39 -77.77 13.60 -10.85
C ARG A 39 -79.20 13.87 -10.40
N ARG A 40 -79.48 15.04 -9.82
CA ARG A 40 -80.85 15.46 -9.45
C ARG A 40 -81.74 15.61 -10.68
N HIS A 41 -81.23 16.21 -11.77
CA HIS A 41 -81.97 16.34 -13.03
C HIS A 41 -82.29 14.99 -13.66
N VAL A 42 -81.34 14.04 -13.70
CA VAL A 42 -81.58 12.67 -14.19
C VAL A 42 -82.64 11.95 -13.34
N ALA A 43 -82.60 12.09 -12.02
CA ALA A 43 -83.60 11.51 -11.14
C ALA A 43 -85.01 12.09 -11.38
N GLN A 44 -85.11 13.40 -11.63
CA GLN A 44 -86.36 14.05 -12.01
C GLN A 44 -86.90 13.53 -13.34
N LEU A 45 -86.04 13.39 -14.36
CA LEU A 45 -86.40 12.86 -15.68
C LEU A 45 -86.91 11.42 -15.58
N GLN A 46 -86.24 10.57 -14.78
CA GLN A 46 -86.67 9.19 -14.54
C GLN A 46 -88.02 9.12 -13.82
N ALA A 47 -88.27 10.00 -12.85
CA ALA A 47 -89.56 10.06 -12.16
C ALA A 47 -90.69 10.48 -13.11
N GLN A 48 -90.44 11.47 -13.97
CA GLN A 48 -91.40 11.91 -14.99
C GLN A 48 -91.67 10.83 -16.04
N LEU A 49 -90.64 10.09 -16.48
CA LEU A 49 -90.80 8.93 -17.36
C LEU A 49 -91.68 7.84 -16.74
N ARG A 50 -91.48 7.50 -15.46
CA ARG A 50 -92.33 6.52 -14.75
C ARG A 50 -93.79 6.98 -14.65
N VAL A 51 -94.01 8.27 -14.38
CA VAL A 51 -95.36 8.86 -14.31
C VAL A 51 -96.05 8.81 -15.67
N LEU A 52 -95.35 9.16 -16.76
CA LEU A 52 -95.91 9.09 -18.11
C LEU A 52 -96.11 7.65 -18.60
N GLN A 53 -95.23 6.72 -18.22
CA GLN A 53 -95.44 5.28 -18.48
C GLN A 53 -96.68 4.75 -17.72
N ALA A 54 -96.94 5.23 -16.50
CA ALA A 54 -98.14 4.90 -15.75
C ALA A 54 -99.41 5.56 -16.31
N ALA A 55 -99.31 6.78 -16.86
CA ALA A 55 -100.43 7.51 -17.46
C ALA A 55 -100.76 7.10 -18.91
N GLY A 56 -99.77 6.64 -19.68
CA GLY A 56 -99.88 6.31 -21.11
C GLY A 56 -100.66 5.03 -21.44
N SER A 57 -101.20 4.32 -20.45
CA SER A 57 -102.08 3.16 -20.66
C SER A 57 -103.48 3.54 -21.16
N LYS A 58 -103.88 4.83 -21.08
CA LYS A 58 -105.10 5.35 -21.70
C LYS A 58 -104.75 6.35 -22.81
N LYS A 59 -105.16 5.99 -24.03
CA LYS A 59 -104.96 6.70 -25.30
C LYS A 59 -105.40 8.18 -25.22
N SER A 60 -104.45 9.11 -25.08
CA SER A 60 -104.67 10.56 -25.24
C SER A 60 -103.47 11.22 -25.94
N SER A 61 -103.75 12.19 -26.82
CA SER A 61 -102.77 12.92 -27.63
C SER A 61 -101.78 13.77 -26.82
N ASP A 62 -102.12 14.12 -25.57
CA ASP A 62 -101.23 14.87 -24.66
C ASP A 62 -100.04 14.01 -24.16
N ALA A 63 -100.20 12.68 -24.10
CA ALA A 63 -99.11 11.79 -23.68
C ALA A 63 -97.99 11.68 -24.75
N GLU A 64 -98.32 11.85 -26.04
CA GLU A 64 -97.33 11.86 -27.13
C GLU A 64 -96.49 13.14 -27.14
N ALA A 65 -97.09 14.30 -26.82
CA ALA A 65 -96.36 15.57 -26.68
C ALA A 65 -95.40 15.55 -25.47
N GLY A 66 -95.84 15.02 -24.32
CA GLY A 66 -94.99 14.85 -23.14
C GLY A 66 -93.87 13.82 -23.34
N GLY A 67 -94.15 12.71 -24.04
CA GLY A 67 -93.15 11.71 -24.39
C GLY A 67 -92.13 12.19 -25.43
N HIS A 68 -92.52 13.09 -26.33
CA HIS A 68 -91.58 13.75 -27.26
C HIS A 68 -90.64 14.71 -26.53
N ALA A 69 -91.15 15.57 -25.64
CA ALA A 69 -90.33 16.49 -24.84
C ALA A 69 -89.25 15.75 -24.03
N ILE A 70 -89.63 14.67 -23.36
CA ILE A 70 -88.67 13.89 -22.57
C ILE A 70 -87.64 13.15 -23.43
N ARG A 71 -88.04 12.65 -24.61
CA ARG A 71 -87.07 12.06 -25.55
C ARG A 71 -86.07 13.10 -26.04
N MET A 72 -86.54 14.32 -26.32
CA MET A 72 -85.67 15.44 -26.70
C MET A 72 -84.71 15.81 -25.55
N ASP A 73 -85.20 15.87 -24.31
CA ASP A 73 -84.37 16.16 -23.13
C ASP A 73 -83.35 15.05 -22.85
N ALA A 74 -83.72 13.78 -23.02
CA ALA A 74 -82.79 12.66 -22.90
C ALA A 74 -81.69 12.71 -23.98
N LEU A 75 -82.03 13.12 -25.21
CA LEU A 75 -81.04 13.32 -26.27
C LEU A 75 -80.12 14.52 -25.98
N HIS A 76 -80.65 15.61 -25.45
CA HIS A 76 -79.84 16.75 -24.99
C HIS A 76 -78.89 16.35 -23.86
N LEU A 77 -79.35 15.53 -22.93
CA LEU A 77 -78.54 14.99 -21.84
C LEU A 77 -77.37 14.14 -22.35
N VAL A 78 -77.65 13.21 -23.27
CA VAL A 78 -76.61 12.34 -23.87
C VAL A 78 -75.61 13.19 -24.65
N ARG A 79 -76.07 14.21 -25.38
CA ARG A 79 -75.20 15.14 -26.09
C ARG A 79 -74.30 15.94 -25.14
N ALA A 80 -74.88 16.52 -24.09
CA ALA A 80 -74.13 17.26 -23.08
C ALA A 80 -73.12 16.37 -22.34
N ALA A 81 -73.47 15.11 -22.06
CA ALA A 81 -72.55 14.15 -21.46
C ALA A 81 -71.39 13.77 -22.40
N ALA A 82 -71.64 13.63 -23.70
CA ALA A 82 -70.61 13.37 -24.70
C ALA A 82 -69.66 14.57 -24.86
N GLU A 83 -70.21 15.79 -24.97
CA GLU A 83 -69.42 17.02 -25.03
C GLU A 83 -68.57 17.21 -23.76
N PHE A 84 -69.14 16.89 -22.59
CA PHE A 84 -68.39 16.93 -21.33
C PHE A 84 -67.28 15.88 -21.25
N ALA A 85 -67.52 14.64 -21.72
CA ALA A 85 -66.49 13.61 -21.79
C ALA A 85 -65.31 14.04 -22.69
N ASP A 86 -65.61 14.65 -23.85
CA ASP A 86 -64.59 15.20 -24.74
C ASP A 86 -63.77 16.32 -24.06
N THR A 87 -64.41 17.15 -23.23
CA THR A 87 -63.67 18.19 -22.48
C THR A 87 -62.75 17.62 -21.41
N ILE A 88 -63.20 16.59 -20.68
CA ILE A 88 -62.35 15.89 -19.70
C ILE A 88 -61.16 15.24 -20.40
N GLU A 89 -61.39 14.58 -21.54
CA GLU A 89 -60.32 13.93 -22.29
C GLU A 89 -59.26 14.95 -22.74
N ARG A 90 -59.69 16.09 -23.30
CA ARG A 90 -58.77 17.16 -23.71
C ARG A 90 -58.01 17.76 -22.53
N ASP A 91 -58.66 17.97 -21.39
CA ASP A 91 -58.00 18.50 -20.19
C ASP A 91 -56.98 17.49 -19.63
N ALA A 92 -57.35 16.21 -19.55
CA ALA A 92 -56.46 15.13 -19.12
C ALA A 92 -55.25 14.97 -20.06
N GLN A 93 -55.46 15.04 -21.38
CA GLN A 93 -54.38 15.02 -22.37
C GLN A 93 -53.45 16.24 -22.21
N THR A 94 -54.01 17.43 -22.01
CA THR A 94 -53.24 18.67 -21.81
C THR A 94 -52.43 18.63 -20.52
N ALA A 95 -53.04 18.20 -19.40
CA ALA A 95 -52.37 18.04 -18.12
C ALA A 95 -51.25 16.99 -18.19
N SER A 96 -51.50 15.86 -18.86
CA SER A 96 -50.50 14.79 -19.04
C SER A 96 -49.31 15.26 -19.87
N ALA A 97 -49.56 15.96 -20.98
CA ALA A 97 -48.51 16.55 -21.81
C ALA A 97 -47.67 17.57 -21.02
N ALA A 98 -48.30 18.41 -20.20
CA ALA A 98 -47.61 19.37 -19.35
C ALA A 98 -46.79 18.72 -18.23
N GLN A 99 -47.23 17.58 -17.69
CA GLN A 99 -46.45 16.81 -16.71
C GLN A 99 -45.28 16.10 -17.37
N LEU A 100 -45.48 15.44 -18.50
CA LEU A 100 -44.41 14.77 -19.26
C LEU A 100 -43.33 15.77 -19.71
N SER A 101 -43.73 16.94 -20.21
CA SER A 101 -42.75 17.97 -20.59
C SER A 101 -41.92 18.45 -19.39
N ARG A 102 -42.54 18.59 -18.21
CA ARG A 102 -41.82 18.95 -16.97
C ARG A 102 -40.84 17.85 -16.55
N THR A 103 -41.27 16.59 -16.55
CA THR A 103 -40.40 15.47 -16.16
C THR A 103 -39.26 15.26 -17.15
N GLU A 104 -39.49 15.41 -18.46
CA GLU A 104 -38.45 15.36 -19.49
C GLU A 104 -37.40 16.44 -19.30
N GLN A 105 -37.81 17.67 -18.97
CA GLN A 105 -36.89 18.77 -18.67
C GLN A 105 -36.05 18.46 -17.42
N GLU A 106 -36.66 17.91 -16.36
CA GLU A 106 -35.95 17.49 -15.16
C GLU A 106 -34.97 16.35 -15.42
N ILE A 107 -35.37 15.33 -16.19
CA ILE A 107 -34.52 14.21 -16.58
C ILE A 107 -33.33 14.73 -17.38
N THR A 108 -33.57 15.60 -18.36
CA THR A 108 -32.50 16.17 -19.18
C THR A 108 -31.54 17.01 -18.34
N ARG A 109 -32.05 17.78 -17.37
CA ARG A 109 -31.22 18.53 -16.42
C ARG A 109 -30.36 17.60 -15.56
N ARG A 110 -30.98 16.61 -14.92
CA ARG A 110 -30.26 15.62 -14.08
C ARG A 110 -29.21 14.85 -14.87
N GLN A 111 -29.50 14.46 -16.12
CA GLN A 111 -28.54 13.80 -16.99
C GLN A 111 -27.32 14.68 -17.29
N ARG A 112 -27.51 16.00 -17.48
CA ARG A 112 -26.38 16.93 -17.64
C ARG A 112 -25.57 17.06 -16.36
N ASP A 113 -26.24 17.16 -15.21
CA ASP A 113 -25.58 17.28 -13.91
C ASP A 113 -24.75 16.01 -13.58
N ILE A 114 -25.30 14.82 -13.85
CA ILE A 114 -24.59 13.55 -13.68
C ILE A 114 -23.34 13.49 -14.58
N ARG A 115 -23.48 13.82 -15.87
CA ARG A 115 -22.32 13.85 -16.78
C ARG A 115 -21.24 14.84 -16.35
N ALA A 116 -21.64 15.99 -15.79
CA ALA A 116 -20.69 16.96 -15.25
C ALA A 116 -19.97 16.44 -14.01
N GLN A 117 -20.70 15.73 -13.12
CA GLN A 117 -20.11 15.07 -11.95
C GLN A 117 -19.16 13.94 -12.34
N GLU A 118 -19.54 13.10 -13.30
CA GLU A 118 -18.67 12.04 -13.83
C GLU A 118 -17.37 12.62 -14.40
N ALA A 119 -17.46 13.67 -15.21
CA ALA A 119 -16.28 14.35 -15.74
C ALA A 119 -15.38 14.95 -14.65
N GLU A 120 -15.96 15.44 -13.55
CA GLU A 120 -15.19 15.96 -12.42
C GLU A 120 -14.52 14.83 -11.62
N ILE A 121 -15.21 13.72 -11.38
CA ILE A 121 -14.66 12.54 -10.74
C ILE A 121 -13.46 12.01 -11.55
N ASP A 122 -13.57 11.96 -12.88
CA ASP A 122 -12.49 11.52 -13.75
C ASP A 122 -11.26 12.44 -13.68
N ARG A 123 -11.47 13.77 -13.60
CA ARG A 123 -10.36 14.72 -13.40
C ARG A 123 -9.66 14.49 -12.06
N VAL A 124 -10.43 14.43 -10.97
CA VAL A 124 -9.87 14.18 -9.64
C VAL A 124 -9.12 12.85 -9.60
N ARG A 125 -9.65 11.81 -10.25
CA ARG A 125 -8.98 10.51 -10.35
C ARG A 125 -7.66 10.60 -11.12
N GLN A 126 -7.63 11.28 -12.27
CA GLN A 126 -6.41 11.46 -13.06
C GLN A 126 -5.36 12.27 -12.29
N ASP A 127 -5.78 13.33 -11.59
CA ASP A 127 -4.87 14.15 -10.79
C ASP A 127 -4.34 13.38 -9.58
N ALA A 128 -5.17 12.58 -8.92
CA ALA A 128 -4.72 11.69 -7.84
C ALA A 128 -3.73 10.63 -8.34
N GLU A 129 -3.95 10.08 -9.53
CA GLU A 129 -3.02 9.12 -10.15
C GLU A 129 -1.69 9.77 -10.52
N ARG A 130 -1.71 11.00 -11.05
CA ARG A 130 -0.50 11.80 -11.31
C ARG A 130 0.29 12.08 -10.03
N GLN A 131 -0.38 12.55 -8.98
CA GLN A 131 0.24 12.82 -7.68
C GLN A 131 0.85 11.54 -7.08
N ARG A 132 0.15 10.41 -7.19
CA ARG A 132 0.66 9.11 -6.76
C ARG A 132 1.92 8.73 -7.54
N ALA A 133 1.91 8.88 -8.85
CA ALA A 133 3.08 8.58 -9.70
C ALA A 133 4.28 9.49 -9.38
N GLU A 134 4.04 10.78 -9.15
CA GLU A 134 5.07 11.74 -8.74
C GLU A 134 5.67 11.38 -7.37
N THR A 135 4.82 11.09 -6.39
CA THR A 135 5.26 10.69 -5.04
C THR A 135 6.11 9.42 -5.10
N LEU A 136 5.68 8.41 -5.86
CA LEU A 136 6.43 7.16 -6.03
C LEU A 136 7.75 7.38 -6.76
N SER A 137 7.78 8.23 -7.78
CA SER A 137 9.00 8.57 -8.51
C SER A 137 10.01 9.27 -7.60
N THR A 138 9.56 10.24 -6.80
CA THR A 138 10.38 10.97 -5.83
C THR A 138 10.90 10.03 -4.75
N ALA A 139 10.03 9.23 -4.13
CA ALA A 139 10.43 8.25 -3.11
C ALA A 139 11.44 7.23 -3.66
N ARG A 140 11.28 6.77 -4.91
CA ARG A 140 12.24 5.86 -5.56
C ARG A 140 13.59 6.51 -5.79
N LYS A 141 13.61 7.79 -6.19
CA LYS A 141 14.84 8.56 -6.37
C LYS A 141 15.56 8.75 -5.03
N GLU A 142 14.83 9.18 -4.00
CA GLU A 142 15.37 9.35 -2.65
C GLU A 142 15.94 8.04 -2.08
N ALA A 143 15.22 6.92 -2.25
CA ALA A 143 15.70 5.61 -1.83
C ALA A 143 17.01 5.21 -2.53
N LYS A 144 17.13 5.48 -3.84
CA LYS A 144 18.35 5.21 -4.60
C LYS A 144 19.51 6.10 -4.15
N ASP A 145 19.24 7.38 -3.91
CA ASP A 145 20.26 8.33 -3.46
C ASP A 145 20.76 7.97 -2.05
N LEU A 146 19.86 7.58 -1.15
CA LEU A 146 20.20 7.08 0.20
C LEU A 146 21.03 5.80 0.13
N LEU A 147 20.65 4.84 -0.71
CA LEU A 147 21.40 3.59 -0.88
C LEU A 147 22.79 3.85 -1.45
N SER A 148 22.91 4.71 -2.47
CA SER A 148 24.19 5.08 -3.05
C SER A 148 25.10 5.78 -2.04
N LYS A 149 24.52 6.64 -1.19
CA LYS A 149 25.26 7.32 -0.13
C LYS A 149 25.73 6.35 0.95
N ALA A 150 24.84 5.48 1.43
CA ALA A 150 25.17 4.46 2.42
C ALA A 150 26.26 3.50 1.92
N GLN A 151 26.21 3.11 0.64
CA GLN A 151 27.23 2.26 0.02
C GLN A 151 28.60 2.97 -0.07
N ALA A 152 28.61 4.27 -0.41
CA ALA A 152 29.84 5.06 -0.44
C ALA A 152 30.45 5.22 0.96
N ASP A 153 29.62 5.52 1.96
CA ASP A 153 30.04 5.66 3.35
C ASP A 153 30.59 4.33 3.90
N ALA A 154 29.89 3.21 3.67
CA ALA A 154 30.35 1.88 4.08
C ALA A 154 31.70 1.51 3.43
N THR A 155 31.85 1.77 2.12
CA THR A 155 33.13 1.50 1.41
C THR A 155 34.26 2.33 2.00
N ARG A 156 33.99 3.59 2.34
CA ARG A 156 34.97 4.47 2.98
C ARG A 156 35.35 3.97 4.37
N GLU A 157 34.39 3.55 5.18
CA GLU A 157 34.67 3.01 6.53
C GLU A 157 35.52 1.73 6.47
N VAL A 158 35.27 0.84 5.51
CA VAL A 158 36.10 -0.35 5.28
C VAL A 158 37.53 0.05 4.92
N GLN A 159 37.72 0.97 3.97
CA GLN A 159 39.06 1.45 3.60
C GLN A 159 39.80 2.11 4.78
N GLU A 160 39.09 2.89 5.59
CA GLU A 160 39.67 3.52 6.80
C GLU A 160 39.99 2.49 7.88
N ALA A 161 39.22 1.41 8.01
CA ALA A 161 39.51 0.28 8.90
C ALA A 161 40.73 -0.53 8.42
N GLU A 162 40.79 -0.83 7.12
CA GLU A 162 41.93 -1.52 6.50
C GLU A 162 43.23 -0.72 6.66
N ALA A 163 43.20 0.59 6.40
CA ALA A 163 44.36 1.46 6.58
C ALA A 163 44.84 1.49 8.04
N ARG A 164 43.92 1.51 9.01
CA ARG A 164 44.25 1.40 10.44
C ARG A 164 44.84 0.04 10.78
N GLY A 165 44.28 -1.04 10.24
CA GLY A 165 44.79 -2.40 10.42
C GLY A 165 46.20 -2.58 9.86
N ALA A 166 46.45 -2.09 8.64
CA ALA A 166 47.77 -2.14 8.00
C ALA A 166 48.84 -1.41 8.83
N LYS A 167 48.49 -0.22 9.37
CA LYS A 167 49.39 0.53 10.24
C LYS A 167 49.70 -0.22 11.55
N LEU A 168 48.71 -0.85 12.17
CA LEU A 168 48.93 -1.66 13.37
C LEU A 168 49.83 -2.87 13.08
N LEU A 169 49.62 -3.56 11.96
CA LEU A 169 50.48 -4.66 11.53
C LEU A 169 51.92 -4.23 11.31
N GLU A 170 52.14 -3.06 10.69
CA GLU A 170 53.48 -2.51 10.50
C GLU A 170 54.15 -2.18 11.84
N GLN A 171 53.42 -1.56 12.78
CA GLN A 171 53.92 -1.28 14.12
C GLN A 171 54.28 -2.56 14.88
N SER A 172 53.42 -3.58 14.85
CA SER A 172 53.70 -4.87 15.49
C SER A 172 54.90 -5.57 14.86
N ARG A 173 55.07 -5.51 13.53
CA ARG A 173 56.28 -6.02 12.85
C ARG A 173 57.53 -5.31 13.32
N HIS A 174 57.49 -3.98 13.39
CA HIS A 174 58.63 -3.20 13.86
C HIS A 174 58.99 -3.57 15.31
N GLN A 175 58.01 -3.59 16.21
CA GLN A 175 58.21 -4.00 17.61
C GLN A 175 58.78 -5.41 17.73
N ALA A 176 58.26 -6.37 16.95
CA ALA A 176 58.78 -7.74 16.94
C ALA A 176 60.25 -7.79 16.50
N THR A 177 60.63 -7.01 15.48
CA THR A 177 62.03 -6.90 15.04
C THR A 177 62.92 -6.24 16.10
N GLU A 178 62.44 -5.20 16.76
CA GLU A 178 63.17 -4.54 17.85
C GLU A 178 63.39 -5.47 19.04
N LEU A 179 62.36 -6.20 19.46
CA LEU A 179 62.47 -7.19 20.55
C LEU A 179 63.43 -8.33 20.18
N THR A 180 63.39 -8.81 18.94
CA THR A 180 64.30 -9.87 18.46
C THR A 180 65.74 -9.38 18.45
N ASN A 181 65.99 -8.15 17.99
CA ASN A 181 67.32 -7.54 18.00
C ASN A 181 67.82 -7.30 19.44
N SER A 182 66.95 -6.83 20.34
CA SER A 182 67.27 -6.63 21.76
C SER A 182 67.65 -7.94 22.43
N ALA A 183 66.84 -9.00 22.25
CA ALA A 183 67.12 -10.32 22.81
C ALA A 183 68.44 -10.89 22.28
N ARG A 184 68.75 -10.70 20.99
CA ARG A 184 70.03 -11.11 20.42
C ARG A 184 71.21 -10.38 21.06
N ALA A 185 71.10 -9.05 21.21
CA ALA A 185 72.13 -8.24 21.83
C ALA A 185 72.36 -8.62 23.31
N GLU A 186 71.29 -8.91 24.06
CA GLU A 186 71.38 -9.39 25.45
C GLU A 186 72.09 -10.75 25.53
N VAL A 187 71.78 -11.70 24.64
CA VAL A 187 72.46 -13.00 24.57
C VAL A 187 73.94 -12.83 24.22
N GLU A 188 74.28 -11.97 23.26
CA GLU A 188 75.67 -11.68 22.91
C GLU A 188 76.43 -11.06 24.09
N GLN A 189 75.80 -10.15 24.83
CA GLN A 189 76.36 -9.58 26.06
C GLN A 189 76.59 -10.64 27.14
N GLN A 190 75.63 -11.54 27.35
CA GLN A 190 75.76 -12.63 28.32
C GLN A 190 76.87 -13.62 27.93
N LEU A 191 76.99 -13.96 26.64
CA LEU A 191 78.06 -14.80 26.13
C LEU A 191 79.42 -14.14 26.31
N GLU A 192 79.54 -12.84 26.04
CA GLU A 192 80.79 -12.11 26.23
C GLU A 192 81.19 -12.01 27.71
N TRP A 193 80.22 -11.78 28.59
CA TRP A 193 80.43 -11.84 30.03
C TRP A 193 80.88 -13.23 30.48
N ALA A 194 80.24 -14.30 30.00
CA ALA A 194 80.61 -15.68 30.31
C ALA A 194 82.02 -16.02 29.80
N ARG A 195 82.41 -15.56 28.60
CA ARG A 195 83.78 -15.71 28.07
C ARG A 195 84.81 -15.01 28.95
N THR A 196 84.54 -13.76 29.34
CA THR A 196 85.41 -12.99 30.23
C THR A 196 85.57 -13.69 31.59
N GLN A 197 84.46 -14.20 32.15
CA GLN A 197 84.48 -14.95 33.39
C GLN A 197 85.28 -16.26 33.27
N ALA A 198 85.09 -17.02 32.19
CA ALA A 198 85.84 -18.24 31.92
C ALA A 198 87.34 -17.98 31.78
N GLN A 199 87.74 -16.91 31.07
CA GLN A 199 89.14 -16.49 30.96
C GLN A 199 89.74 -16.16 32.33
N ALA A 200 89.01 -15.45 33.20
CA ALA A 200 89.47 -15.13 34.55
C ALA A 200 89.64 -16.39 35.43
N VAL A 201 88.74 -17.37 35.31
CA VAL A 201 88.85 -18.66 36.00
C VAL A 201 90.06 -19.45 35.49
N MET A 202 90.27 -19.52 34.17
CA MET A 202 91.42 -20.19 33.57
C MET A 202 92.75 -19.55 34.00
N ALA A 203 92.85 -18.22 33.98
CA ALA A 203 94.05 -17.50 34.42
C ALA A 203 94.38 -17.82 35.89
N ARG A 204 93.36 -17.81 36.77
CA ARG A 204 93.54 -18.17 38.19
C ARG A 204 93.98 -19.62 38.36
N ALA A 205 93.43 -20.54 37.55
CA ALA A 205 93.83 -21.95 37.57
C ALA A 205 95.27 -22.13 37.08
N GLN A 206 95.68 -21.42 36.03
CA GLN A 206 97.06 -21.40 35.52
C GLN A 206 98.03 -20.88 36.59
N ASP A 207 97.73 -19.74 37.22
CA ASP A 207 98.54 -19.18 38.30
C ASP A 207 98.67 -20.17 39.48
N GLY A 208 97.57 -20.81 39.87
CA GLY A 208 97.56 -21.82 40.93
C GLY A 208 98.41 -23.05 40.57
N ALA A 209 98.30 -23.54 39.33
CA ALA A 209 99.12 -24.64 38.84
C ALA A 209 100.61 -24.28 38.82
N GLU A 210 100.97 -23.08 38.36
CA GLU A 210 102.35 -22.59 38.40
C GLU A 210 102.90 -22.53 39.83
N GLN A 211 102.10 -22.06 40.79
CA GLN A 211 102.50 -21.98 42.20
C GLN A 211 102.78 -23.37 42.78
N LEU A 212 101.91 -24.36 42.49
CA LEU A 212 102.10 -25.74 42.92
C LEU A 212 103.36 -26.38 42.30
N LEU A 213 103.61 -26.13 41.02
CA LEU A 213 104.78 -26.68 40.31
C LEU A 213 106.09 -26.06 40.83
N LYS A 214 106.10 -24.75 41.12
CA LYS A 214 107.22 -24.07 41.80
C LYS A 214 107.48 -24.67 43.19
N ALA A 215 106.43 -24.93 43.98
CA ALA A 215 106.55 -25.54 45.31
C ALA A 215 107.09 -26.98 45.26
N ALA A 216 106.78 -27.73 44.20
CA ALA A 216 107.26 -29.10 43.99
C ALA A 216 108.71 -29.20 43.48
N GLY A 217 109.36 -28.07 43.14
CA GLY A 217 110.74 -28.03 42.65
C GLY A 217 110.93 -28.53 41.20
N LEU A 218 109.84 -28.68 40.44
CA LEU A 218 109.87 -29.09 39.04
C LEU A 218 110.14 -27.85 38.16
N GLY A 219 111.29 -27.80 37.50
CA GLY A 219 111.70 -26.69 36.62
C GLY A 219 110.81 -26.51 35.38
N GLN A 220 111.02 -25.41 34.63
CA GLN A 220 110.23 -25.04 33.44
C GLN A 220 110.06 -26.16 32.39
N GLU A 221 110.99 -27.12 32.31
CA GLU A 221 110.94 -28.24 31.36
C GLU A 221 109.83 -29.25 31.66
N ALA A 222 109.57 -29.56 32.94
CA ALA A 222 108.49 -30.46 33.33
C ALA A 222 107.11 -29.80 33.13
N LEU A 223 107.03 -28.48 33.34
CA LEU A 223 105.85 -27.67 33.05
C LEU A 223 105.48 -27.76 31.57
N ALA A 224 106.47 -27.60 30.67
CA ALA A 224 106.27 -27.64 29.23
C ALA A 224 105.76 -29.01 28.76
N GLN A 225 106.26 -30.12 29.31
CA GLN A 225 105.77 -31.47 28.98
C GLN A 225 104.34 -31.72 29.48
N ALA A 226 103.99 -31.30 30.69
CA ALA A 226 102.64 -31.46 31.22
C ALA A 226 101.61 -30.64 30.44
N VAL A 227 101.93 -29.38 30.11
CA VAL A 227 101.08 -28.54 29.26
C VAL A 227 100.92 -29.16 27.86
N ALA A 228 102.01 -29.65 27.25
CA ALA A 228 101.95 -30.31 25.94
C ALA A 228 101.13 -31.61 25.94
N ALA A 229 101.06 -32.33 27.07
CA ALA A 229 100.20 -33.51 27.23
C ALA A 229 98.73 -33.12 27.40
N ILE A 230 98.45 -32.09 28.20
CA ILE A 230 97.09 -31.56 28.40
C ILE A 230 96.52 -31.01 27.09
N VAL A 231 97.28 -30.19 26.35
CA VAL A 231 96.85 -29.65 25.06
C VAL A 231 96.54 -30.77 24.08
N ARG A 232 97.40 -31.80 23.98
CA ARG A 232 97.12 -32.98 23.16
C ARG A 232 95.82 -33.67 23.55
N SER A 233 95.60 -33.91 24.84
CA SER A 233 94.37 -34.55 25.32
C SER A 233 93.12 -33.70 25.08
N ALA A 234 93.24 -32.36 25.10
CA ALA A 234 92.14 -31.46 24.83
C ALA A 234 91.81 -31.38 23.33
N ASP A 235 92.82 -31.47 22.46
CA ASP A 235 92.62 -31.58 21.01
C ASP A 235 92.00 -32.93 20.64
N ASP A 236 92.45 -34.03 21.25
CA ASP A 236 91.85 -35.36 21.07
C ASP A 236 90.37 -35.40 21.53
N ALA A 237 90.04 -34.70 22.62
CA ALA A 237 88.67 -34.56 23.10
C ALA A 237 87.79 -33.72 22.17
N LYS A 238 88.33 -32.64 21.57
CA LYS A 238 87.62 -31.81 20.57
C LYS A 238 87.34 -32.56 19.28
N GLU A 239 88.24 -33.45 18.83
CA GLU A 239 88.00 -34.29 17.65
C GLU A 239 86.91 -35.35 17.90
N GLN A 240 86.73 -35.78 19.15
CA GLN A 240 85.64 -36.69 19.54
C GLN A 240 84.28 -36.01 19.72
N GLU A 241 84.25 -34.68 19.89
CA GLU A 241 83.04 -33.89 20.15
C GLU A 241 82.47 -33.18 18.90
N ALA A 242 82.91 -33.57 17.70
CA ALA A 242 82.24 -33.15 16.46
C ALA A 242 80.82 -33.75 16.42
N PRO A 243 79.74 -32.95 16.42
CA PRO A 243 78.39 -33.49 16.49
C PRO A 243 77.97 -34.07 15.13
N PRO A 244 77.16 -35.15 15.11
CA PRO A 244 76.43 -35.53 13.92
C PRO A 244 75.43 -34.40 13.59
N ALA A 245 75.44 -33.95 12.34
CA ALA A 245 74.39 -33.12 11.78
C ALA A 245 73.05 -33.87 11.90
N ALA A 246 72.27 -33.56 12.93
CA ALA A 246 70.92 -34.06 13.12
C ALA A 246 69.94 -32.90 12.95
N SER A 247 69.26 -32.94 11.81
CA SER A 247 67.80 -32.77 11.73
C SER A 247 67.24 -31.49 12.34
N MET A 248 67.35 -30.37 11.63
CA MET A 248 66.30 -29.35 11.74
C MET A 248 65.05 -29.92 11.07
N ALA A 249 64.11 -30.35 11.92
CA ALA A 249 62.73 -30.56 11.56
C ALA A 249 62.19 -29.27 10.92
N ALA A 250 61.68 -29.40 9.69
CA ALA A 250 60.85 -28.39 9.06
C ALA A 250 59.57 -28.21 9.91
N PRO A 251 59.09 -26.99 10.12
CA PRO A 251 57.76 -26.79 10.66
C PRO A 251 56.73 -27.19 9.59
N GLU A 252 55.82 -28.08 9.97
CA GLU A 252 54.60 -28.39 9.21
C GLU A 252 53.74 -27.12 9.14
N ASP A 253 53.76 -26.46 7.98
CA ASP A 253 52.69 -25.56 7.54
C ASP A 253 51.60 -26.44 6.90
N ASP A 254 50.66 -26.91 7.72
CA ASP A 254 49.33 -27.35 7.26
C ASP A 254 48.29 -26.62 8.12
N HIS A 255 48.01 -25.38 7.73
CA HIS A 255 46.78 -24.69 8.09
C HIS A 255 45.96 -24.57 6.81
N GLU A 256 45.07 -25.55 6.61
CA GLU A 256 43.92 -25.41 5.72
C GLU A 256 43.13 -24.16 6.12
N PRO A 257 42.91 -23.18 5.23
CA PRO A 257 41.80 -22.26 5.41
C PRO A 257 40.52 -23.02 5.06
N GLY A 258 39.73 -23.31 6.09
CA GLY A 258 38.34 -23.73 5.93
C GLY A 258 37.55 -22.66 5.19
N ASP A 259 37.46 -22.83 3.88
CA ASP A 259 36.52 -22.14 3.00
C ASP A 259 35.24 -22.99 2.96
N GLU A 260 34.44 -22.92 4.02
CA GLU A 260 33.05 -23.37 3.98
C GLU A 260 32.13 -22.16 4.05
N ALA A 261 31.79 -21.75 2.84
CA ALA A 261 30.70 -20.90 2.42
C ALA A 261 29.46 -20.93 3.34
N GLU A 262 29.06 -19.73 3.73
CA GLU A 262 27.68 -19.20 3.73
C GLU A 262 26.56 -20.25 3.64
N SER A 263 26.05 -20.64 4.80
CA SER A 263 24.69 -21.17 4.94
C SER A 263 23.76 -20.09 5.46
N GLU A 264 22.86 -19.59 4.60
CA GLU A 264 21.42 -19.29 4.85
C GLU A 264 20.89 -18.26 3.81
N PRO A 265 19.58 -18.21 3.51
CA PRO A 265 18.54 -19.25 3.54
C PRO A 265 17.73 -19.31 2.21
N GLU A 266 17.36 -20.51 1.76
CA GLU A 266 16.37 -20.66 0.68
C GLU A 266 14.97 -20.26 1.16
N SER A 267 14.56 -19.06 0.75
CA SER A 267 13.18 -18.59 0.81
C SER A 267 12.30 -19.43 -0.13
N SER A 268 11.51 -20.32 0.45
CA SER A 268 10.45 -21.04 -0.25
C SER A 268 9.12 -20.28 -0.11
N GLU A 269 8.41 -20.21 -1.23
CA GLU A 269 6.98 -19.87 -1.47
C GLU A 269 6.63 -18.45 -1.98
N PRO A 270 5.54 -18.28 -2.78
CA PRO A 270 4.70 -19.26 -3.49
C PRO A 270 4.58 -19.00 -5.00
N SER A 271 4.30 -20.07 -5.75
CA SER A 271 3.98 -20.02 -7.19
C SER A 271 2.56 -19.50 -7.40
N GLU A 272 2.46 -18.27 -7.89
CA GLU A 272 1.24 -17.66 -8.42
C GLU A 272 0.90 -18.33 -9.77
N SER A 273 -0.23 -19.04 -9.82
CA SER A 273 -0.79 -19.61 -11.04
C SER A 273 -2.08 -18.85 -11.40
N GLN A 274 -2.03 -18.03 -12.44
CA GLN A 274 -3.17 -17.70 -13.31
C GLN A 274 -2.64 -17.00 -14.58
N PRO A 275 -3.23 -17.31 -15.74
CA PRO A 275 -4.40 -16.53 -16.19
C PRO A 275 -5.70 -17.32 -16.26
#